data_AF-A0A931CHS5-F1
#
_entry.id   AF-A0A931CHS5-F1
#
_cell.length_a   1.000
_cell.length_b   1.000
_cell.length_c   1.000
_cell.angle_alpha   90.00
_cell.angle_beta   90.00
_cell.angle_gamma   90.00
#
_symmetry.space_group_name_H-M   'P 1'
#
loop_
_entity.id
_entity.type
_entity.pdbx_description
1 polymer ?
#
loop_
_entity_poly.entity_id
_entity_poly.type
_entity_poly.pdbx_seq_one_letter_code
_entity_poly.pdbx_strand_id
1 'polypeptide(L)'
;MITRTSLITTLSAAVLAGSFLLPAGMADAAPAVHPGLSASLASVMPASQTQYLKYSWSPSIYSRTPTSKGDQWKVLSWDDYVSAGYPKPSPAGFIPGTTVYQFPGDSTIFVSQDGLEHALSYPEWKDMGFPSPGTPAKTQYVKYPWGTAIYSRTVSKGTVQWKHLSPADYAKAGRPVPVTIVSLIPDTAVNKYNSDPTLWAEQDGIKHALSFAEWGSLGSPAPTVRTSVEVASFNVDSAWRQKTDPSIPAWDQRVQGVARIINTAKPDVIGIQEAPTITIDTRTYTQADDIRRQTSYEMYQAPDGATMPIPILYRGGLFDRLDAGYKVFENQPYPNYGRAMTWVKLRSKATGDVFFVFNTHLMVGGDKQSVRDNEARMLAAEIRKVNPSGLPDFVTGDFNASASKTAPQTRELGVLGFTDTYSAAADKMHPEMKTHNGYTPPQVGSSRIDQVYAGGRTSDDMRVDYWENWMAYGNQIIWGQQPSDHDMIYTRASFK
;
A
#
# COMPACT_ATOMS: atom_id res chain seq x y z
N MET A 1 -43.00 72.55 -41.53
CA MET A 1 -42.11 73.65 -41.08
C MET A 1 -40.68 73.34 -41.54
N ILE A 2 -39.97 74.33 -42.11
CA ILE A 2 -38.49 74.54 -42.07
C ILE A 2 -37.61 73.33 -42.53
N THR A 3 -37.06 73.26 -43.77
CA THR A 3 -35.85 73.91 -44.36
C THR A 3 -34.53 73.70 -43.58
N ARG A 4 -33.32 73.50 -44.13
CA ARG A 4 -32.72 73.53 -45.50
C ARG A 4 -31.33 72.82 -45.46
N THR A 5 -30.86 72.29 -46.60
CA THR A 5 -29.52 72.37 -47.27
C THR A 5 -28.24 72.75 -46.47
N SER A 6 -26.98 72.32 -46.76
CA SER A 6 -26.21 72.42 -48.04
C SER A 6 -24.73 71.91 -47.96
N LEU A 7 -24.14 71.54 -49.13
CA LEU A 7 -22.73 71.64 -49.62
C LEU A 7 -21.53 71.07 -48.79
N ILE A 8 -20.43 70.45 -49.30
CA ILE A 8 -19.54 70.53 -50.51
C ILE A 8 -18.20 71.29 -50.26
N THR A 9 -17.13 70.96 -51.04
CA THR A 9 -15.76 71.56 -51.18
C THR A 9 -14.75 71.28 -50.03
N THR A 10 -13.63 70.54 -50.17
CA THR A 10 -12.38 70.59 -51.02
C THR A 10 -11.26 71.51 -50.53
N LEU A 11 -10.01 71.00 -50.48
CA LEU A 11 -8.83 71.68 -51.06
C LEU A 11 -7.63 70.72 -51.25
N SER A 12 -6.84 70.96 -52.30
CA SER A 12 -5.73 70.13 -52.80
C SER A 12 -4.62 71.01 -53.38
N ALA A 13 -3.44 70.40 -53.66
CA ALA A 13 -2.35 70.92 -54.53
C ALA A 13 -1.53 72.12 -53.97
N ALA A 14 -0.33 72.50 -54.47
CA ALA A 14 0.49 71.98 -55.58
C ALA A 14 2.00 72.33 -55.40
N VAL A 15 2.90 71.46 -55.91
CA VAL A 15 3.97 71.69 -56.94
C VAL A 15 5.05 72.80 -56.79
N LEU A 16 6.25 72.45 -57.29
CA LEU A 16 7.50 73.23 -57.47
C LEU A 16 7.36 74.55 -58.28
N ALA A 17 8.32 75.47 -58.07
CA ALA A 17 8.88 76.33 -59.14
C ALA A 17 10.28 76.91 -58.79
N GLY A 18 11.13 77.16 -59.80
CA GLY A 18 12.37 77.97 -59.72
C GLY A 18 13.64 77.18 -59.34
N SER A 19 14.58 76.76 -60.21
CA SER A 19 15.15 77.23 -61.50
C SER A 19 16.41 78.11 -61.39
N PHE A 20 17.40 77.75 -62.23
CA PHE A 20 18.51 78.55 -62.80
C PHE A 20 19.93 78.61 -62.17
N LEU A 21 20.88 78.14 -62.99
CA LEU A 21 22.19 78.71 -63.40
C LEU A 21 23.43 78.71 -62.46
N LEU A 22 24.36 77.82 -62.85
CA LEU A 22 25.82 78.00 -62.97
C LEU A 22 26.22 79.37 -63.61
N PRO A 23 27.47 79.91 -63.47
CA PRO A 23 28.70 79.13 -63.71
C PRO A 23 30.07 79.53 -63.06
N ALA A 24 31.01 78.58 -63.18
CA ALA A 24 32.45 78.68 -63.52
C ALA A 24 33.47 79.50 -62.68
N GLY A 25 34.68 78.90 -62.54
CA GLY A 25 35.93 79.53 -62.10
C GLY A 25 36.78 78.59 -61.20
N MET A 26 37.52 77.61 -61.74
CA MET A 26 38.92 77.65 -62.26
C MET A 26 40.03 77.51 -61.20
N ALA A 27 40.91 76.50 -61.41
CA ALA A 27 42.28 76.33 -60.87
C ALA A 27 42.43 76.24 -59.32
N ASP A 28 43.36 75.49 -58.71
CA ASP A 28 44.29 74.42 -59.12
C ASP A 28 44.81 73.73 -57.82
N ALA A 29 45.54 72.61 -57.77
CA ALA A 29 46.21 71.77 -58.78
C ALA A 29 46.22 70.27 -58.35
N ALA A 30 46.96 69.43 -59.08
CA ALA A 30 47.51 68.15 -58.62
C ALA A 30 49.05 68.17 -58.77
N PRO A 31 49.82 67.38 -57.98
CA PRO A 31 50.10 65.97 -58.34
C PRO A 31 50.21 65.08 -57.08
N ALA A 32 50.41 63.75 -57.09
CA ALA A 32 50.44 62.68 -58.09
C ALA A 32 50.11 61.35 -57.32
N VAL A 33 49.23 60.45 -57.79
CA VAL A 33 49.57 59.24 -58.60
C VAL A 33 50.41 58.22 -57.76
N HIS A 34 50.01 56.96 -57.48
CA HIS A 34 49.31 55.95 -58.31
C HIS A 34 48.56 54.85 -57.47
N PRO A 35 47.98 53.73 -58.01
CA PRO A 35 46.57 53.38 -57.74
C PRO A 35 46.33 51.98 -57.12
N GLY A 36 45.07 51.63 -56.79
CA GLY A 36 44.76 50.25 -56.36
C GLY A 36 43.32 49.91 -55.91
N LEU A 37 42.31 50.16 -56.75
CA LEU A 37 41.03 49.42 -56.81
C LEU A 37 40.17 49.21 -55.54
N SER A 38 39.06 49.97 -55.47
CA SER A 38 37.69 49.45 -55.34
C SER A 38 37.33 48.43 -54.24
N ALA A 39 36.59 48.88 -53.22
CA ALA A 39 35.18 48.49 -53.06
C ALA A 39 34.42 49.32 -52.01
N SER A 40 33.18 49.68 -52.35
CA SER A 40 32.05 50.04 -51.48
C SER A 40 32.22 49.81 -49.96
N LEU A 41 32.36 50.91 -49.19
CA LEU A 41 32.05 50.92 -47.76
C LEU A 41 30.52 50.92 -47.58
N ALA A 42 29.91 49.75 -47.66
CA ALA A 42 28.60 49.54 -47.06
C ALA A 42 28.73 49.72 -45.54
N SER A 43 27.89 50.58 -44.97
CA SER A 43 27.83 50.87 -43.53
C SER A 43 27.67 49.58 -42.70
N VAL A 44 28.76 49.09 -42.12
CA VAL A 44 28.71 48.05 -41.09
C VAL A 44 28.13 48.69 -39.83
N MET A 45 26.83 48.46 -39.58
CA MET A 45 26.29 48.72 -38.24
C MET A 45 27.04 47.84 -37.24
N PRO A 46 27.42 48.36 -36.06
CA PRO A 46 28.13 47.58 -35.06
C PRO A 46 27.29 46.36 -34.68
N ALA A 47 27.94 45.19 -34.58
CA ALA A 47 27.29 43.98 -34.10
C ALA A 47 26.68 44.25 -32.71
N SER A 48 25.40 43.94 -32.56
CA SER A 48 24.70 44.19 -31.29
C SER A 48 25.33 43.34 -30.19
N GLN A 49 25.43 43.91 -28.98
CA GLN A 49 26.02 43.20 -27.85
C GLN A 49 25.09 42.07 -27.40
N THR A 50 25.59 40.83 -27.39
CA THR A 50 24.89 39.68 -26.81
C THR A 50 24.58 39.95 -25.33
N GLN A 51 23.31 39.82 -24.98
CA GLN A 51 22.81 39.95 -23.60
C GLN A 51 22.71 38.57 -22.96
N TYR A 52 22.98 38.49 -21.65
CA TYR A 52 22.81 37.27 -20.87
C TYR A 52 21.69 37.49 -19.85
N LEU A 53 20.66 36.65 -19.93
CA LEU A 53 19.37 36.85 -19.27
C LEU A 53 18.93 35.62 -18.50
N LYS A 54 18.19 35.81 -17.40
CA LYS A 54 17.74 34.75 -16.51
C LYS A 54 16.45 35.13 -15.75
N TYR A 55 15.53 34.18 -15.59
CA TYR A 55 14.44 34.32 -14.61
C TYR A 55 14.96 34.09 -13.19
N SER A 56 14.49 34.87 -12.21
CA SER A 56 14.85 34.77 -10.79
C SER A 56 14.70 33.36 -10.20
N TRP A 57 13.63 32.67 -10.60
CA TRP A 57 13.22 31.35 -10.13
C TRP A 57 13.82 30.17 -10.92
N SER A 58 14.34 30.42 -12.12
CA SER A 58 14.94 29.38 -12.97
C SER A 58 16.43 29.19 -12.63
N PRO A 59 17.04 28.01 -12.84
CA PRO A 59 18.49 27.87 -12.89
C PRO A 59 19.09 28.34 -14.23
N SER A 60 18.35 28.28 -15.34
CA SER A 60 18.83 28.53 -16.71
C SER A 60 19.36 29.95 -16.96
N ILE A 61 20.36 30.07 -17.83
CA ILE A 61 20.86 31.34 -18.38
C ILE A 61 20.72 31.27 -19.90
N TYR A 62 20.27 32.36 -20.52
CA TYR A 62 20.09 32.46 -21.97
C TYR A 62 20.95 33.58 -22.54
N SER A 63 21.58 33.33 -23.69
CA SER A 63 22.10 34.39 -24.55
C SER A 63 21.00 34.88 -25.49
N ARG A 64 20.87 36.21 -25.60
CA ARG A 64 20.05 36.91 -26.60
C ARG A 64 20.98 37.76 -27.47
N THR A 65 21.05 37.45 -28.75
CA THR A 65 21.86 38.21 -29.73
C THR A 65 20.91 38.83 -30.78
N PRO A 66 20.68 40.16 -30.74
CA PRO A 66 19.89 40.85 -31.75
C PRO A 66 20.55 40.79 -33.14
N THR A 67 19.83 40.26 -34.14
CA THR A 67 20.30 40.21 -35.53
C THR A 67 19.37 40.99 -36.46
N SER A 68 19.79 41.24 -37.71
CA SER A 68 18.94 41.83 -38.75
C SER A 68 17.70 40.99 -39.13
N LYS A 69 17.60 39.75 -38.62
CA LYS A 69 16.45 38.85 -38.79
C LYS A 69 15.64 38.66 -37.49
N GLY A 70 15.90 39.46 -36.46
CA GLY A 70 15.33 39.34 -35.11
C GLY A 70 16.31 38.76 -34.09
N ASP A 71 15.86 38.62 -32.85
CA ASP A 71 16.69 38.12 -31.75
C ASP A 71 16.93 36.62 -31.85
N GLN A 72 18.19 36.20 -31.83
CA GLN A 72 18.56 34.80 -31.64
C GLN A 72 18.69 34.51 -30.14
N TRP A 73 17.90 33.55 -29.67
CA TRP A 73 17.89 33.07 -28.29
C TRP A 73 18.51 31.67 -28.23
N LYS A 74 19.37 31.45 -27.22
CA LYS A 74 19.95 30.14 -26.92
C LYS A 74 20.09 29.99 -25.41
N VAL A 75 19.63 28.86 -24.86
CA VAL A 75 19.99 28.46 -23.49
C VAL A 75 21.46 28.04 -23.47
N LEU A 76 22.23 28.57 -22.51
CA LEU A 76 23.65 28.27 -22.42
C LEU A 76 23.86 26.85 -21.90
N SER A 77 24.68 26.07 -22.61
CA SER A 77 25.39 24.95 -21.98
C SER A 77 26.50 25.44 -21.05
N TRP A 78 27.09 24.54 -20.28
CA TRP A 78 28.29 24.87 -19.48
C TRP A 78 29.44 25.39 -20.36
N ASP A 79 29.69 24.75 -21.49
CA ASP A 79 30.76 25.14 -22.42
C ASP A 79 30.49 26.51 -23.05
N ASP A 80 29.22 26.85 -23.33
CA ASP A 80 28.84 28.20 -23.77
C ASP A 80 29.08 29.24 -22.68
N TYR A 81 28.76 28.93 -21.42
CA TYR A 81 28.94 29.82 -20.27
C TYR A 81 30.42 30.11 -19.97
N VAL A 82 31.27 29.08 -20.07
CA VAL A 82 32.73 29.21 -19.95
C VAL A 82 33.29 29.99 -21.15
N SER A 83 32.88 29.66 -22.38
CA SER A 83 33.34 30.37 -23.59
C SER A 83 32.93 31.84 -23.62
N ALA A 84 31.81 32.19 -22.98
CA ALA A 84 31.35 33.56 -22.78
C ALA A 84 32.08 34.32 -21.66
N GLY A 85 33.01 33.70 -20.95
CA GLY A 85 33.79 34.34 -19.87
C GLY A 85 33.02 34.53 -18.56
N TYR A 86 32.15 33.57 -18.19
CA TYR A 86 31.35 33.60 -16.95
C TYR A 86 30.45 34.85 -16.82
N PRO A 87 29.61 35.16 -17.82
CA PRO A 87 28.79 36.38 -17.81
C PRO A 87 27.86 36.43 -16.59
N LYS A 88 27.73 37.62 -15.98
CA LYS A 88 26.71 37.86 -14.96
C LYS A 88 25.37 38.12 -15.65
N PRO A 89 24.35 37.26 -15.49
CA PRO A 89 23.06 37.46 -16.15
C PRO A 89 22.26 38.59 -15.48
N SER A 90 21.48 39.29 -16.30
CA SER A 90 20.46 40.24 -15.85
C SER A 90 19.07 39.57 -15.77
N PRO A 91 18.10 40.14 -15.04
CA PRO A 91 16.72 39.66 -15.07
C PRO A 91 16.16 39.63 -16.49
N ALA A 92 15.49 38.53 -16.85
CA ALA A 92 14.86 38.36 -18.14
C ALA A 92 13.45 38.98 -18.19
N GLY A 93 13.11 39.58 -19.33
CA GLY A 93 11.72 39.75 -19.75
C GLY A 93 11.15 38.42 -20.27
N PHE A 94 10.05 38.47 -21.05
CA PHE A 94 9.49 37.26 -21.65
C PHE A 94 10.50 36.55 -22.58
N ILE A 95 10.83 35.30 -22.25
CA ILE A 95 11.71 34.44 -23.05
C ILE A 95 10.86 33.63 -24.04
N PRO A 96 11.20 33.61 -25.34
CA PRO A 96 10.49 32.78 -26.32
C PRO A 96 10.48 31.30 -25.92
N GLY A 97 9.31 30.68 -25.98
CA GLY A 97 9.07 29.30 -25.50
C GLY A 97 8.46 29.22 -24.10
N THR A 98 8.39 30.33 -23.35
CA THR A 98 7.71 30.35 -22.05
C THR A 98 6.20 30.14 -22.21
N THR A 99 5.63 29.20 -21.47
CA THR A 99 4.17 29.02 -21.37
C THR A 99 3.68 29.67 -20.08
N VAL A 100 2.76 30.64 -20.18
CA VAL A 100 2.10 31.24 -19.01
C VAL A 100 0.64 30.79 -19.02
N TYR A 101 0.17 30.24 -17.90
CA TYR A 101 -1.18 29.68 -17.74
C TYR A 101 -1.73 30.03 -16.36
N GLN A 102 -3.05 30.21 -16.26
CA GLN A 102 -3.73 30.51 -15.00
C GLN A 102 -4.55 29.31 -14.53
N PHE A 103 -5.24 29.41 -13.39
CA PHE A 103 -6.19 28.42 -12.87
C PHE A 103 -7.68 28.94 -12.89
N PRO A 104 -8.74 28.10 -13.01
CA PRO A 104 -10.07 28.53 -13.44
C PRO A 104 -10.93 28.73 -12.21
N GLY A 105 -10.83 29.93 -11.67
CA GLY A 105 -11.15 30.13 -10.26
C GLY A 105 -9.92 30.04 -9.35
N ASP A 106 -8.69 29.94 -9.87
CA ASP A 106 -7.50 30.34 -9.12
C ASP A 106 -6.72 31.41 -9.88
N SER A 107 -6.62 32.58 -9.24
CA SER A 107 -5.99 33.79 -9.77
C SER A 107 -4.47 33.69 -9.90
N THR A 108 -3.84 32.67 -9.29
CA THR A 108 -2.40 32.42 -9.38
C THR A 108 -2.00 32.19 -10.83
N ILE A 109 -1.00 32.92 -11.30
CA ILE A 109 -0.45 32.79 -12.64
C ILE A 109 0.77 31.89 -12.55
N PHE A 110 0.77 30.81 -13.32
CA PHE A 110 1.86 29.86 -13.40
C PHE A 110 2.63 30.07 -14.68
N VAL A 111 3.92 29.74 -14.62
CA VAL A 111 4.84 29.77 -15.74
C VAL A 111 5.50 28.42 -15.88
N SER A 112 5.69 27.97 -17.12
CA SER A 112 6.54 26.84 -17.47
C SER A 112 7.58 27.29 -18.50
N GLN A 113 8.87 27.05 -18.20
CA GLN A 113 10.00 27.24 -19.09
C GLN A 113 11.00 26.10 -18.86
N ASP A 114 11.59 25.56 -19.92
CA ASP A 114 12.55 24.45 -19.87
C ASP A 114 12.04 23.21 -19.09
N GLY A 115 10.72 23.05 -18.97
CA GLY A 115 10.09 21.97 -18.19
C GLY A 115 9.95 22.23 -16.68
N LEU A 116 10.41 23.38 -16.19
CA LEU A 116 10.21 23.81 -14.79
C LEU A 116 8.92 24.64 -14.66
N GLU A 117 8.02 24.23 -13.77
CA GLU A 117 6.82 24.99 -13.41
C GLU A 117 7.07 25.84 -12.15
N HIS A 118 6.64 27.11 -12.18
CA HIS A 118 6.74 28.05 -11.06
C HIS A 118 5.46 28.89 -10.93
N ALA A 119 5.12 29.30 -9.71
CA ALA A 119 4.02 30.22 -9.44
C ALA A 119 4.57 31.66 -9.42
N LEU A 120 4.21 32.48 -10.42
CA LEU A 120 4.75 33.83 -10.55
C LEU A 120 4.29 34.74 -9.40
N SER A 121 5.25 35.40 -8.76
CA SER A 121 4.96 36.59 -7.97
C SER A 121 4.67 37.80 -8.86
N TYR A 122 4.03 38.83 -8.33
CA TYR A 122 3.71 40.05 -9.10
C TYR A 122 4.95 40.75 -9.70
N PRO A 123 6.09 40.91 -8.98
CA PRO A 123 7.32 41.44 -9.59
C PRO A 123 7.80 40.59 -10.76
N GLU A 124 7.80 39.26 -10.63
CA GLU A 124 8.24 38.35 -11.71
C GLU A 124 7.33 38.42 -12.93
N TRP A 125 6.00 38.46 -12.74
CA TRP A 125 5.04 38.63 -13.82
C TRP A 125 5.13 40.01 -14.50
N LYS A 126 5.46 41.06 -13.73
CA LYS A 126 5.75 42.41 -14.25
C LYS A 126 7.04 42.43 -15.07
N ASP A 127 8.11 41.83 -14.56
CA ASP A 127 9.41 41.80 -15.24
C ASP A 127 9.30 41.03 -16.57
N MET A 128 8.48 39.97 -16.60
CA MET A 128 8.08 39.26 -17.82
C MET A 128 7.21 40.08 -18.79
N GLY A 129 6.77 41.28 -18.44
CA GLY A 129 5.96 42.15 -19.30
C GLY A 129 4.44 41.86 -19.29
N PHE A 130 3.92 41.31 -18.19
CA PHE A 130 2.50 40.95 -18.02
C PHE A 130 1.91 40.07 -19.15
N PRO A 131 2.53 38.92 -19.49
CA PRO A 131 1.93 37.97 -20.43
C PRO A 131 0.55 37.52 -19.94
N SER A 132 -0.46 37.65 -20.80
CA SER A 132 -1.81 37.14 -20.55
C SER A 132 -1.77 35.61 -20.38
N PRO A 133 -2.28 35.06 -19.27
CA PRO A 133 -2.26 33.61 -19.07
C PRO A 133 -3.18 32.87 -20.05
N GLY A 134 -2.68 31.77 -20.59
CA GLY A 134 -3.49 30.79 -21.31
C GLY A 134 -4.53 30.11 -20.41
N THR A 135 -5.56 29.55 -21.07
CA THR A 135 -6.78 28.94 -20.50
C THR A 135 -6.53 28.01 -19.30
N PRO A 136 -7.40 28.00 -18.28
CA PRO A 136 -6.87 27.79 -16.94
C PRO A 136 -6.89 26.31 -16.40
N ALA A 137 -6.22 26.02 -15.27
CA ALA A 137 -6.09 24.68 -14.64
C ALA A 137 -7.36 23.86 -14.48
N LYS A 138 -7.45 22.88 -15.34
CA LYS A 138 -8.41 21.80 -15.18
C LYS A 138 -8.11 21.12 -13.84
N THR A 139 -9.03 21.22 -12.88
CA THR A 139 -9.17 20.21 -11.82
C THR A 139 -9.17 18.87 -12.53
N GLN A 140 -8.12 18.09 -12.32
CA GLN A 140 -7.99 16.79 -12.96
C GLN A 140 -8.81 15.82 -12.15
N TYR A 141 -9.72 15.13 -12.81
CA TYR A 141 -10.40 13.98 -12.23
C TYR A 141 -9.51 12.79 -12.55
N VAL A 142 -9.01 12.12 -11.52
CA VAL A 142 -8.01 11.06 -11.66
C VAL A 142 -8.43 9.81 -10.91
N LYS A 143 -7.88 8.67 -11.34
CA LYS A 143 -7.98 7.38 -10.64
C LYS A 143 -6.71 6.57 -10.85
N TYR A 144 -6.46 5.59 -9.99
CA TYR A 144 -5.43 4.59 -10.27
C TYR A 144 -5.85 3.66 -11.44
N PRO A 145 -4.89 3.04 -12.16
CA PRO A 145 -5.20 2.09 -13.24
C PRO A 145 -5.99 0.89 -12.72
N TRP A 146 -5.62 0.43 -11.53
CA TRP A 146 -6.19 -0.68 -10.76
C TRP A 146 -7.37 -0.27 -9.87
N GLY A 147 -7.74 1.01 -9.85
CA GLY A 147 -8.78 1.57 -8.98
C GLY A 147 -10.06 2.01 -9.72
N THR A 148 -11.17 2.02 -8.97
CA THR A 148 -12.47 2.56 -9.41
C THR A 148 -12.83 3.89 -8.75
N ALA A 149 -12.24 4.19 -7.59
CA ALA A 149 -12.39 5.47 -6.89
C ALA A 149 -11.87 6.65 -7.74
N ILE A 150 -12.56 7.79 -7.64
CA ILE A 150 -12.26 8.99 -8.43
C ILE A 150 -11.90 10.14 -7.50
N TYR A 151 -10.81 10.80 -7.80
CA TYR A 151 -10.24 11.91 -7.05
C TYR A 151 -10.27 13.18 -7.88
N SER A 152 -10.62 14.32 -7.27
CA SER A 152 -10.26 15.61 -7.83
C SER A 152 -8.87 16.01 -7.34
N ARG A 153 -7.96 16.24 -8.28
CA ARG A 153 -6.63 16.81 -8.09
C ARG A 153 -6.66 18.26 -8.61
N THR A 154 -6.67 19.21 -7.69
CA THR A 154 -6.67 20.65 -8.00
C THR A 154 -5.39 21.25 -7.47
N VAL A 155 -4.50 21.69 -8.36
CA VAL A 155 -3.38 22.53 -7.92
C VAL A 155 -3.98 23.90 -7.59
N SER A 156 -3.66 24.47 -6.44
CA SER A 156 -3.99 25.86 -6.11
C SER A 156 -2.93 26.46 -5.20
N LYS A 157 -2.50 27.70 -5.49
CA LYS A 157 -1.46 28.42 -4.73
C LYS A 157 -0.19 27.59 -4.49
N GLY A 158 0.28 26.89 -5.52
CA GLY A 158 1.46 26.01 -5.46
C GLY A 158 1.28 24.70 -4.67
N THR A 159 0.10 24.43 -4.11
CA THR A 159 -0.20 23.21 -3.34
C THR A 159 -1.17 22.33 -4.12
N VAL A 160 -0.95 21.01 -4.15
CA VAL A 160 -1.91 20.08 -4.74
C VAL A 160 -2.98 19.71 -3.71
N GLN A 161 -4.21 20.16 -3.93
CA GLN A 161 -5.38 19.77 -3.15
C GLN A 161 -5.98 18.50 -3.74
N TRP A 162 -6.29 17.54 -2.87
CA TRP A 162 -6.86 16.24 -3.21
C TRP A 162 -8.18 16.05 -2.49
N LYS A 163 -9.15 15.42 -3.17
CA LYS A 163 -10.41 14.99 -2.56
C LYS A 163 -10.92 13.72 -3.24
N HIS A 164 -11.18 12.68 -2.47
CA HIS A 164 -11.96 11.52 -2.91
C HIS A 164 -13.42 11.97 -3.15
N LEU A 165 -13.95 11.73 -4.34
CA LEU A 165 -15.31 12.08 -4.72
C LEU A 165 -16.28 10.92 -4.46
N SER A 166 -17.30 11.19 -3.66
CA SER A 166 -18.48 10.31 -3.60
C SER A 166 -19.19 10.24 -4.96
N PRO A 167 -20.01 9.20 -5.23
CA PRO A 167 -20.81 9.15 -6.47
C PRO A 167 -21.70 10.37 -6.70
N ALA A 168 -22.18 11.00 -5.61
CA ALA A 168 -22.96 12.23 -5.67
C ALA A 168 -22.09 13.44 -6.05
N ASP A 169 -20.89 13.57 -5.52
CA ASP A 169 -19.98 14.68 -5.86
C ASP A 169 -19.40 14.53 -7.27
N TYR A 170 -19.08 13.31 -7.71
CA TYR A 170 -18.70 13.05 -9.10
C TYR A 170 -19.85 13.30 -10.09
N ALA A 171 -21.10 13.05 -9.70
CA ALA A 171 -22.27 13.44 -10.49
C ALA A 171 -22.44 14.97 -10.56
N LYS A 172 -22.28 15.70 -9.44
CA LYS A 172 -22.28 17.18 -9.43
C LYS A 172 -21.16 17.78 -10.28
N ALA A 173 -20.01 17.12 -10.37
CA ALA A 173 -18.89 17.50 -11.23
C ALA A 173 -19.17 17.29 -12.74
N GLY A 174 -20.32 16.72 -13.12
CA GLY A 174 -20.67 16.45 -14.52
C GLY A 174 -20.16 15.12 -15.07
N ARG A 175 -19.71 14.19 -14.20
CA ARG A 175 -19.12 12.88 -14.55
C ARG A 175 -17.98 12.96 -15.60
N PRO A 176 -16.97 13.85 -15.42
CA PRO A 176 -15.86 14.00 -16.34
C PRO A 176 -15.02 12.73 -16.41
N VAL A 177 -14.65 12.29 -17.63
CA VAL A 177 -13.83 11.08 -17.85
C VAL A 177 -12.52 11.19 -17.04
N PRO A 178 -12.27 10.30 -16.07
CA PRO A 178 -11.09 10.41 -15.22
C PRO A 178 -9.84 9.92 -15.95
N VAL A 179 -8.73 10.62 -15.72
CA VAL A 179 -7.40 10.27 -16.24
C VAL A 179 -6.73 9.27 -15.30
N THR A 180 -6.11 8.24 -15.86
CA THR A 180 -5.30 7.30 -15.08
C THR A 180 -4.03 8.00 -14.57
N ILE A 181 -3.79 7.97 -13.26
CA ILE A 181 -2.57 8.52 -12.64
C ILE A 181 -1.66 7.40 -12.15
N VAL A 182 -0.35 7.62 -12.25
CA VAL A 182 0.70 6.66 -11.83
C VAL A 182 1.58 7.19 -10.70
N SER A 183 1.32 8.40 -10.20
CA SER A 183 1.95 8.97 -9.01
C SER A 183 1.07 8.77 -7.76
N LEU A 184 1.69 8.87 -6.58
CA LEU A 184 1.02 8.61 -5.30
C LEU A 184 -0.11 9.63 -5.03
N ILE A 185 -1.31 9.10 -4.79
CA ILE A 185 -2.44 9.81 -4.20
C ILE A 185 -2.19 9.91 -2.68
N PRO A 186 -2.53 11.02 -1.99
CA PRO A 186 -2.41 11.10 -0.54
C PRO A 186 -3.14 9.95 0.16
N ASP A 187 -2.60 9.60 1.33
CA ASP A 187 -3.09 8.52 2.20
C ASP A 187 -2.99 7.10 1.60
N THR A 188 -2.42 6.92 0.39
CA THR A 188 -2.06 5.59 -0.13
C THR A 188 -1.00 4.95 0.75
N ALA A 189 -1.37 3.91 1.49
CA ALA A 189 -0.43 3.11 2.25
C ALA A 189 0.35 2.20 1.30
N VAL A 190 1.69 2.29 1.33
CA VAL A 190 2.55 1.30 0.67
C VAL A 190 3.10 0.38 1.75
N ASN A 191 2.67 -0.88 1.70
CA ASN A 191 2.97 -1.90 2.69
C ASN A 191 3.90 -2.97 2.10
N LYS A 192 4.80 -3.48 2.93
CA LYS A 192 5.52 -4.74 2.72
C LYS A 192 5.23 -5.64 3.90
N TYR A 193 5.08 -6.93 3.69
CA TYR A 193 4.83 -7.87 4.79
C TYR A 193 6.15 -8.61 5.10
N ASN A 194 6.41 -8.93 6.36
CA ASN A 194 7.60 -9.69 6.79
C ASN A 194 7.75 -11.05 6.07
N SER A 195 6.64 -11.70 5.71
CA SER A 195 6.57 -13.00 5.02
C SER A 195 6.51 -12.91 3.49
N ASP A 196 6.22 -11.74 2.92
CA ASP A 196 6.00 -11.54 1.47
C ASP A 196 6.90 -10.42 0.93
N PRO A 197 7.81 -10.71 -0.03
CA PRO A 197 8.69 -9.68 -0.61
C PRO A 197 7.93 -8.63 -1.43
N THR A 198 6.68 -8.88 -1.81
CA THR A 198 5.83 -8.01 -2.63
C THR A 198 5.51 -6.69 -1.92
N LEU A 199 5.55 -5.60 -2.67
CA LEU A 199 5.05 -4.30 -2.23
C LEU A 199 3.58 -4.16 -2.61
N TRP A 200 2.77 -3.68 -1.69
CA TRP A 200 1.32 -3.55 -1.85
C TRP A 200 0.91 -2.09 -1.67
N ALA A 201 0.23 -1.51 -2.66
CA ALA A 201 -0.47 -0.24 -2.50
C ALA A 201 -1.89 -0.52 -1.98
N GLU A 202 -2.28 0.18 -0.93
CA GLU A 202 -3.59 0.08 -0.30
C GLU A 202 -4.26 1.46 -0.29
N GLN A 203 -5.38 1.59 -1.02
CA GLN A 203 -6.19 2.81 -1.14
C GLN A 203 -7.67 2.43 -1.27
N ASP A 204 -8.56 3.10 -0.54
CA ASP A 204 -10.03 2.87 -0.60
C ASP A 204 -10.46 1.40 -0.39
N GLY A 205 -9.70 0.65 0.40
CA GLY A 205 -9.93 -0.79 0.62
C GLY A 205 -9.49 -1.70 -0.54
N ILE A 206 -8.97 -1.15 -1.64
CA ILE A 206 -8.32 -1.91 -2.72
C ILE A 206 -6.85 -2.12 -2.34
N LYS A 207 -6.41 -3.38 -2.38
CA LYS A 207 -5.01 -3.79 -2.21
C LYS A 207 -4.46 -4.26 -3.56
N HIS A 208 -3.45 -3.57 -4.08
CA HIS A 208 -2.84 -3.83 -5.39
C HIS A 208 -1.36 -4.21 -5.25
N ALA A 209 -0.95 -5.31 -5.88
CA ALA A 209 0.45 -5.74 -5.90
C ALA A 209 1.24 -4.86 -6.86
N LEU A 210 2.20 -4.11 -6.36
CA LEU A 210 3.04 -3.23 -7.17
C LEU A 210 4.14 -4.03 -7.86
N SER A 211 4.18 -3.94 -9.19
CA SER A 211 5.41 -4.21 -9.93
C SER A 211 6.49 -3.17 -9.58
N PHE A 212 7.76 -3.50 -9.84
CA PHE A 212 8.88 -2.57 -9.64
C PHE A 212 8.71 -1.26 -10.42
N ALA A 213 8.14 -1.32 -11.63
CA ALA A 213 7.87 -0.15 -12.47
C ALA A 213 6.74 0.74 -11.91
N GLU A 214 5.70 0.15 -11.34
CA GLU A 214 4.62 0.90 -10.67
C GLU A 214 5.12 1.56 -9.39
N TRP A 215 5.87 0.84 -8.54
CA TRP A 215 6.48 1.42 -7.34
C TRP A 215 7.43 2.58 -7.68
N GLY A 216 8.24 2.45 -8.74
CA GLY A 216 9.06 3.54 -9.27
C GLY A 216 8.22 4.74 -9.74
N SER A 217 7.12 4.49 -10.45
CA SER A 217 6.20 5.53 -10.94
C SER A 217 5.51 6.30 -9.81
N LEU A 218 5.21 5.61 -8.70
CA LEU A 218 4.67 6.21 -7.47
C LEU A 218 5.68 7.10 -6.73
N GLY A 219 6.93 7.20 -7.21
CA GLY A 219 8.01 7.96 -6.56
C GLY A 219 8.85 7.14 -5.58
N SER A 220 8.84 5.80 -5.71
CA SER A 220 9.56 4.87 -4.84
C SER A 220 9.31 5.08 -3.33
N PRO A 221 8.06 5.21 -2.86
CA PRO A 221 7.75 5.44 -1.45
C PRO A 221 8.31 4.31 -0.57
N ALA A 222 8.90 4.68 0.56
CA ALA A 222 9.41 3.71 1.54
C ALA A 222 8.23 2.92 2.13
N PRO A 223 8.21 1.58 2.05
CA PRO A 223 7.09 0.80 2.53
C PRO A 223 7.06 0.75 4.06
N THR A 224 5.86 0.82 4.63
CA THR A 224 5.61 0.33 6.00
C THR A 224 5.82 -1.19 6.00
N VAL A 225 6.66 -1.70 6.90
CA VAL A 225 6.68 -3.15 7.17
C VAL A 225 5.52 -3.48 8.10
N ARG A 226 4.61 -4.35 7.64
CA ARG A 226 3.52 -4.95 8.41
C ARG A 226 3.96 -6.30 8.95
N THR A 227 3.52 -6.66 10.15
CA THR A 227 3.67 -8.04 10.65
C THR A 227 2.57 -8.90 10.04
N SER A 228 2.95 -9.89 9.25
CA SER A 228 2.12 -11.01 8.87
C SER A 228 2.47 -12.21 9.75
N VAL A 229 1.45 -13.00 10.10
CA VAL A 229 1.58 -14.24 10.89
C VAL A 229 0.68 -15.29 10.28
N GLU A 230 1.25 -16.46 10.04
CA GLU A 230 0.56 -17.66 9.58
C GLU A 230 0.14 -18.51 10.79
N VAL A 231 -1.13 -18.49 11.16
CA VAL A 231 -1.65 -19.12 12.37
C VAL A 231 -2.48 -20.35 12.02
N ALA A 232 -2.30 -21.45 12.75
CA ALA A 232 -3.07 -22.67 12.56
C ALA A 232 -3.68 -23.24 13.86
N SER A 233 -4.77 -24.00 13.72
CA SER A 233 -5.35 -24.86 14.75
C SER A 233 -5.41 -26.29 14.23
N PHE A 234 -5.04 -27.28 15.06
CA PHE A 234 -5.10 -28.68 14.67
C PHE A 234 -5.36 -29.59 15.89
N ASN A 235 -6.55 -30.17 15.95
CA ASN A 235 -6.78 -31.33 16.81
C ASN A 235 -6.06 -32.51 16.16
N VAL A 236 -5.12 -33.15 16.85
CA VAL A 236 -4.29 -34.24 16.28
C VAL A 236 -4.77 -35.63 16.64
N ASP A 237 -5.92 -35.73 17.30
CA ASP A 237 -6.50 -36.93 17.91
C ASP A 237 -5.60 -37.62 18.96
N SER A 238 -6.20 -37.99 20.09
CA SER A 238 -5.53 -38.70 21.18
C SER A 238 -5.01 -40.06 20.74
N ALA A 239 -3.78 -40.39 21.13
CA ALA A 239 -3.18 -41.72 20.98
C ALA A 239 -4.06 -42.81 21.64
N TRP A 240 -4.88 -42.44 22.64
CA TRP A 240 -5.85 -43.35 23.24
C TRP A 240 -6.85 -43.94 22.22
N ARG A 241 -7.19 -43.21 21.15
CA ARG A 241 -8.17 -43.68 20.17
C ARG A 241 -7.76 -45.00 19.52
N GLN A 242 -6.46 -45.24 19.30
CA GLN A 242 -5.92 -46.51 18.78
C GLN A 242 -6.28 -47.73 19.65
N LYS A 243 -6.60 -47.52 20.94
CA LYS A 243 -7.06 -48.57 21.87
C LYS A 243 -8.59 -48.77 21.83
N THR A 244 -9.34 -47.70 21.59
CA THR A 244 -10.81 -47.74 21.49
C THR A 244 -11.31 -48.14 20.11
N ASP A 245 -10.48 -48.01 19.09
CA ASP A 245 -10.81 -48.20 17.68
C ASP A 245 -9.56 -48.70 16.94
N PRO A 246 -9.40 -50.04 16.79
CA PRO A 246 -8.23 -50.63 16.16
C PRO A 246 -8.08 -50.34 14.66
N SER A 247 -9.04 -49.64 14.03
CA SER A 247 -8.91 -49.18 12.65
C SER A 247 -8.03 -47.92 12.52
N ILE A 248 -7.85 -47.18 13.62
CA ILE A 248 -7.00 -45.99 13.67
C ILE A 248 -5.53 -46.40 13.81
N PRO A 249 -4.64 -45.92 12.91
CA PRO A 249 -3.20 -46.19 13.00
C PRO A 249 -2.60 -45.75 14.34
N ALA A 250 -1.58 -46.46 14.80
CA ALA A 250 -0.89 -46.12 16.05
C ALA A 250 -0.22 -44.74 15.95
N TRP A 251 -0.08 -44.03 17.07
CA TRP A 251 0.46 -42.67 17.10
C TRP A 251 1.83 -42.52 16.39
N ASP A 252 2.71 -43.53 16.48
CA ASP A 252 4.03 -43.53 15.81
C ASP A 252 3.95 -43.42 14.27
N GLN A 253 2.82 -43.85 13.69
CA GLN A 253 2.51 -43.71 12.27
C GLN A 253 1.83 -42.37 12.03
N ARG A 254 0.84 -42.00 12.85
CA ARG A 254 0.07 -40.75 12.71
C ARG A 254 0.95 -39.50 12.83
N VAL A 255 1.91 -39.47 13.76
CA VAL A 255 2.79 -38.31 13.99
C VAL A 255 3.62 -37.93 12.76
N GLN A 256 3.97 -38.89 11.90
CA GLN A 256 4.68 -38.62 10.65
C GLN A 256 3.78 -37.85 9.67
N GLY A 257 2.49 -38.17 9.64
CA GLY A 257 1.49 -37.43 8.87
C GLY A 257 1.19 -36.05 9.45
N VAL A 258 1.00 -35.94 10.78
CA VAL A 258 0.84 -34.65 11.48
C VAL A 258 2.02 -33.72 11.20
N ALA A 259 3.25 -34.20 11.41
CA ALA A 259 4.46 -33.42 11.16
C ALA A 259 4.65 -33.10 9.67
N ARG A 260 4.27 -33.99 8.74
CA ARG A 260 4.28 -33.70 7.30
C ARG A 260 3.33 -32.55 6.95
N ILE A 261 2.11 -32.52 7.49
CA ILE A 261 1.16 -31.41 7.27
C ILE A 261 1.78 -30.11 7.78
N ILE A 262 2.25 -30.08 9.03
CA ILE A 262 2.84 -28.88 9.65
C ILE A 262 4.10 -28.42 8.90
N ASN A 263 4.99 -29.33 8.51
CA ASN A 263 6.23 -28.99 7.78
C ASN A 263 6.00 -28.62 6.30
N THR A 264 4.82 -28.92 5.75
CA THR A 264 4.42 -28.52 4.38
C THR A 264 3.77 -27.13 4.39
N ALA A 265 2.79 -26.91 5.26
CA ALA A 265 2.10 -25.64 5.44
C ALA A 265 2.97 -24.55 6.10
N LYS A 266 3.87 -24.98 6.99
CA LYS A 266 4.82 -24.14 7.75
C LYS A 266 4.21 -22.94 8.50
N PRO A 267 3.08 -23.11 9.22
CA PRO A 267 2.51 -22.02 10.00
C PRO A 267 3.55 -21.44 10.97
N ASP A 268 3.48 -20.15 11.21
CA ASP A 268 4.31 -19.42 12.17
C ASP A 268 4.03 -19.83 13.61
N VAL A 269 2.74 -20.04 13.91
CA VAL A 269 2.24 -20.48 15.21
C VAL A 269 1.10 -21.47 15.00
N ILE A 270 1.09 -22.58 15.75
CA ILE A 270 0.03 -23.58 15.69
C ILE A 270 -0.42 -23.96 17.11
N GLY A 271 -1.73 -23.85 17.35
CA GLY A 271 -2.38 -24.42 18.54
C GLY A 271 -2.79 -25.86 18.27
N ILE A 272 -2.35 -26.78 19.14
CA ILE A 272 -2.65 -28.21 19.04
C ILE A 272 -3.69 -28.60 20.10
N GLN A 273 -4.64 -29.45 19.72
CA GLN A 273 -5.58 -30.11 20.64
C GLN A 273 -5.38 -31.63 20.62
N GLU A 274 -5.78 -32.31 21.70
CA GLU A 274 -5.61 -33.77 21.90
C GLU A 274 -4.20 -34.32 21.68
N ALA A 275 -3.20 -33.66 22.27
CA ALA A 275 -1.82 -34.15 22.30
C ALA A 275 -1.33 -34.57 23.71
N PRO A 276 -2.01 -35.52 24.41
CA PRO A 276 -1.63 -35.96 25.75
C PRO A 276 -0.25 -36.63 25.84
N THR A 277 0.27 -36.63 27.06
CA THR A 277 1.19 -37.68 27.52
C THR A 277 0.34 -38.79 28.11
N ILE A 278 0.40 -40.00 27.54
CA ILE A 278 -0.44 -41.13 27.95
C ILE A 278 0.30 -42.46 27.83
N THR A 279 0.07 -43.37 28.76
CA THR A 279 0.59 -44.74 28.68
C THR A 279 -0.49 -45.70 28.19
N ILE A 280 -0.19 -46.41 27.11
CA ILE A 280 -1.01 -47.45 26.52
C ILE A 280 -0.24 -48.76 26.68
N ASP A 281 -0.83 -49.67 27.45
CA ASP A 281 -0.28 -50.96 27.83
C ASP A 281 1.10 -50.82 28.50
N THR A 282 2.22 -51.01 27.77
CA THR A 282 3.59 -50.82 28.29
C THR A 282 4.33 -49.61 27.72
N ARG A 283 3.70 -48.80 26.87
CA ARG A 283 4.34 -47.70 26.15
C ARG A 283 3.73 -46.35 26.50
N THR A 284 4.57 -45.40 26.91
CA THR A 284 4.20 -44.00 27.05
C THR A 284 4.41 -43.27 25.72
N TYR A 285 3.39 -42.53 25.30
CA TYR A 285 3.41 -41.60 24.17
C TYR A 285 3.40 -40.17 24.71
N THR A 286 4.14 -39.26 24.07
CA THR A 286 4.25 -37.84 24.48
C THR A 286 3.91 -36.97 23.29
N GLN A 287 2.63 -36.96 22.87
CA GLN A 287 2.25 -36.52 21.52
C GLN A 287 2.72 -35.10 21.18
N ALA A 288 2.57 -34.17 22.13
CA ALA A 288 3.04 -32.79 21.98
C ALA A 288 4.54 -32.71 21.67
N ASP A 289 5.36 -33.44 22.44
CA ASP A 289 6.81 -33.50 22.27
C ASP A 289 7.23 -34.32 21.03
N ASP A 290 6.45 -35.32 20.61
CA ASP A 290 6.69 -36.05 19.37
C ASP A 290 6.50 -35.13 18.16
N ILE A 291 5.42 -34.34 18.12
CA ILE A 291 5.20 -33.32 17.09
C ILE A 291 6.35 -32.32 17.10
N ARG A 292 6.68 -31.76 18.27
CA ARG A 292 7.76 -30.77 18.44
C ARG A 292 9.11 -31.27 17.91
N ARG A 293 9.46 -32.53 18.21
CA ARG A 293 10.68 -33.18 17.69
C ARG A 293 10.68 -33.33 16.17
N GLN A 294 9.53 -33.65 15.58
CA GLN A 294 9.40 -33.87 14.13
C GLN A 294 9.27 -32.58 13.31
N THR A 295 8.88 -31.46 13.94
CA THR A 295 8.76 -30.15 13.26
C THR A 295 9.92 -29.21 13.56
N SER A 296 10.68 -29.42 14.63
CA SER A 296 11.71 -28.50 15.15
C SER A 296 11.17 -27.12 15.56
N TYR A 297 9.89 -27.05 15.93
CA TYR A 297 9.29 -25.82 16.47
C TYR A 297 9.66 -25.65 17.95
N GLU A 298 9.66 -24.40 18.41
CA GLU A 298 9.59 -24.12 19.84
C GLU A 298 8.19 -24.45 20.36
N MET A 299 8.06 -24.75 21.64
CA MET A 299 6.77 -25.10 22.25
C MET A 299 6.60 -24.42 23.61
N TYR A 300 5.36 -24.07 23.91
CA TYR A 300 4.88 -23.87 25.27
C TYR A 300 3.68 -24.79 25.51
N GLN A 301 3.66 -25.46 26.67
CA GLN A 301 2.61 -26.39 27.05
C GLN A 301 2.20 -26.21 28.51
N ALA A 302 1.15 -26.94 28.92
CA ALA A 302 0.70 -26.98 30.30
C ALA A 302 1.79 -27.54 31.24
N PRO A 303 1.79 -27.18 32.55
CA PRO A 303 2.69 -27.79 33.53
C PRO A 303 2.56 -29.31 33.62
N ASP A 304 3.62 -29.98 34.06
CA ASP A 304 3.63 -31.43 34.26
C ASP A 304 2.46 -31.89 35.16
N GLY A 305 1.78 -32.95 34.75
CA GLY A 305 0.59 -33.47 35.43
C GLY A 305 -0.73 -32.76 35.10
N ALA A 306 -0.73 -31.74 34.24
CA ALA A 306 -1.97 -31.15 33.73
C ALA A 306 -2.82 -32.17 32.96
N THR A 307 -4.13 -32.21 33.23
CA THR A 307 -5.07 -33.19 32.65
C THR A 307 -5.45 -32.91 31.21
N MET A 308 -5.32 -31.66 30.74
CA MET A 308 -5.61 -31.24 29.36
C MET A 308 -4.44 -30.44 28.78
N PRO A 309 -3.41 -31.09 28.22
CA PRO A 309 -2.36 -30.43 27.47
C PRO A 309 -2.86 -30.02 26.09
N ILE A 310 -2.84 -28.71 25.85
CA ILE A 310 -3.29 -28.04 24.63
C ILE A 310 -2.17 -27.06 24.20
N PRO A 311 -1.04 -27.58 23.71
CA PRO A 311 0.18 -26.79 23.56
C PRO A 311 0.09 -25.80 22.40
N ILE A 312 0.99 -24.81 22.40
CA ILE A 312 1.22 -23.90 21.28
C ILE A 312 2.66 -24.12 20.82
N LEU A 313 2.83 -24.42 19.53
CA LEU A 313 4.12 -24.54 18.87
C LEU A 313 4.34 -23.31 17.98
N TYR A 314 5.56 -22.80 17.90
CA TYR A 314 5.88 -21.62 17.07
C TYR A 314 7.30 -21.66 16.50
N ARG A 315 7.51 -20.92 15.40
CA ARG A 315 8.83 -20.81 14.74
C ARG A 315 9.76 -19.91 15.55
N GLY A 316 10.58 -20.47 16.44
CA GLY A 316 11.53 -19.72 17.28
C GLY A 316 12.54 -18.86 16.52
N GLY A 317 12.81 -19.17 15.25
CA GLY A 317 13.61 -18.32 14.36
C GLY A 317 12.96 -16.97 14.00
N LEU A 318 11.63 -16.86 14.10
CA LEU A 318 10.86 -15.64 13.80
C LEU A 318 10.43 -14.85 15.04
N PHE A 319 10.28 -15.51 16.19
CA PHE A 319 9.69 -14.91 17.38
C PHE A 319 10.56 -15.03 18.61
N ASP A 320 10.55 -13.98 19.44
CA ASP A 320 10.93 -14.07 20.85
C ASP A 320 9.67 -14.27 21.69
N ARG A 321 9.64 -15.32 22.51
CA ARG A 321 8.56 -15.52 23.49
C ARG A 321 8.81 -14.63 24.70
N LEU A 322 8.00 -13.59 24.84
CA LEU A 322 8.10 -12.62 25.93
C LEU A 322 7.47 -13.12 27.23
N ASP A 323 6.39 -13.89 27.11
CA ASP A 323 5.61 -14.40 28.24
C ASP A 323 4.74 -15.59 27.78
N ALA A 324 4.23 -16.39 28.70
CA ALA A 324 3.32 -17.50 28.42
C ALA A 324 2.58 -17.98 29.68
N GLY A 325 1.44 -18.65 29.50
CA GLY A 325 0.67 -19.18 30.62
C GLY A 325 -0.32 -20.27 30.24
N TYR A 326 -0.82 -20.95 31.26
CA TYR A 326 -1.82 -22.00 31.17
C TYR A 326 -2.86 -21.81 32.26
N LYS A 327 -4.15 -21.93 31.90
CA LYS A 327 -5.27 -21.74 32.82
C LYS A 327 -6.33 -22.81 32.59
N VAL A 328 -6.53 -23.68 33.58
CA VAL A 328 -7.74 -24.54 33.64
C VAL A 328 -8.95 -23.65 33.96
N PHE A 329 -10.06 -23.88 33.27
CA PHE A 329 -11.32 -23.20 33.54
C PHE A 329 -11.96 -23.70 34.85
N GLU A 330 -12.48 -22.78 35.64
CA GLU A 330 -13.02 -23.05 36.98
C GLU A 330 -14.48 -23.52 36.94
N ASN A 331 -14.97 -24.10 38.04
CA ASN A 331 -16.38 -24.49 38.23
C ASN A 331 -16.94 -25.40 37.10
N GLN A 332 -16.09 -26.26 36.55
CA GLN A 332 -16.47 -27.21 35.51
C GLN A 332 -17.34 -28.35 36.06
N PRO A 333 -18.49 -28.68 35.44
CA PRO A 333 -19.31 -29.83 35.84
C PRO A 333 -18.63 -31.19 35.60
N TYR A 334 -17.53 -31.21 34.82
CA TYR A 334 -16.73 -32.40 34.52
C TYR A 334 -15.25 -32.13 34.87
N PRO A 335 -14.86 -32.09 36.16
CA PRO A 335 -13.52 -31.66 36.59
C PRO A 335 -12.39 -32.55 36.05
N ASN A 336 -12.65 -33.85 35.85
CA ASN A 336 -11.70 -34.80 35.26
C ASN A 336 -11.49 -34.61 33.75
N TYR A 337 -12.32 -33.78 33.11
CA TYR A 337 -12.22 -33.34 31.71
C TYR A 337 -12.00 -31.81 31.66
N GLY A 338 -11.27 -31.26 32.64
CA GLY A 338 -11.12 -29.83 32.87
C GLY A 338 -10.56 -29.08 31.66
N ARG A 339 -11.45 -28.44 30.89
CA ARG A 339 -11.04 -27.64 29.73
C ARG A 339 -10.23 -26.43 30.17
N ALA A 340 -9.32 -26.01 29.30
CA ALA A 340 -8.28 -25.05 29.64
C ALA A 340 -7.96 -24.12 28.47
N MET A 341 -7.13 -23.13 28.75
CA MET A 341 -6.50 -22.25 27.76
C MET A 341 -4.98 -22.25 27.97
N THR A 342 -4.22 -22.42 26.90
CA THR A 342 -2.78 -22.11 26.82
C THR A 342 -2.62 -20.79 26.10
N TRP A 343 -1.61 -19.99 26.44
CA TRP A 343 -1.29 -18.79 25.69
C TRP A 343 0.21 -18.48 25.66
N VAL A 344 0.63 -17.80 24.61
CA VAL A 344 1.98 -17.24 24.44
C VAL A 344 1.88 -15.78 24.01
N LYS A 345 2.82 -14.97 24.50
CA LYS A 345 3.07 -13.60 24.05
C LYS A 345 4.34 -13.59 23.22
N LEU A 346 4.22 -13.25 21.94
CA LEU A 346 5.30 -13.31 20.98
C LEU A 346 5.67 -11.91 20.50
N ARG A 347 6.97 -11.69 20.27
CA ARG A 347 7.51 -10.53 19.54
C ARG A 347 8.04 -11.00 18.19
N SER A 348 7.60 -10.37 17.10
CA SER A 348 8.19 -10.55 15.77
C SER A 348 9.62 -10.02 15.74
N LYS A 349 10.58 -10.84 15.35
CA LYS A 349 12.00 -10.46 15.18
C LYS A 349 12.21 -9.55 13.96
N ALA A 350 11.29 -9.56 13.00
CA ALA A 350 11.39 -8.77 11.77
C ALA A 350 10.91 -7.31 11.94
N THR A 351 10.02 -7.05 12.89
CA THR A 351 9.32 -5.76 13.06
C THR A 351 9.38 -5.19 14.48
N GLY A 352 9.50 -6.04 15.49
CA GLY A 352 9.41 -5.66 16.90
C GLY A 352 7.98 -5.72 17.48
N ASP A 353 6.97 -5.92 16.63
CA ASP A 353 5.55 -5.95 17.01
C ASP A 353 5.26 -7.12 17.96
N VAL A 354 4.33 -6.89 18.89
CA VAL A 354 4.00 -7.84 19.97
C VAL A 354 2.54 -8.25 19.87
N PHE A 355 2.30 -9.56 19.86
CA PHE A 355 0.98 -10.16 19.73
C PHE A 355 0.81 -11.36 20.68
N PHE A 356 -0.43 -11.78 20.90
CA PHE A 356 -0.74 -13.00 21.65
C PHE A 356 -1.30 -14.10 20.75
N VAL A 357 -1.04 -15.35 21.12
CA VAL A 357 -1.79 -16.51 20.61
C VAL A 357 -2.33 -17.28 21.80
N PHE A 358 -3.64 -17.52 21.78
CA PHE A 358 -4.38 -18.32 22.74
C PHE A 358 -4.84 -19.61 22.06
N ASN A 359 -4.76 -20.74 22.77
CA ASN A 359 -5.23 -22.04 22.31
C ASN A 359 -6.18 -22.64 23.33
N THR A 360 -7.25 -23.30 22.87
CA THR A 360 -8.30 -23.89 23.73
C THR A 360 -8.86 -25.18 23.12
N HIS A 361 -9.57 -25.96 23.93
CA HIS A 361 -10.37 -27.12 23.48
C HIS A 361 -11.65 -27.23 24.31
N LEU A 362 -12.80 -26.85 23.75
CA LEU A 362 -14.08 -26.81 24.49
C LEU A 362 -14.78 -28.17 24.57
N MET A 363 -15.78 -28.27 25.46
CA MET A 363 -16.45 -29.53 25.80
C MET A 363 -17.16 -30.21 24.62
N VAL A 364 -16.68 -31.43 24.30
CA VAL A 364 -17.27 -32.38 23.35
C VAL A 364 -18.64 -32.91 23.82
N GLY A 365 -19.51 -33.20 22.85
CA GLY A 365 -20.83 -33.82 23.07
C GLY A 365 -22.00 -32.90 22.76
N GLY A 366 -23.03 -33.42 22.08
CA GLY A 366 -24.19 -32.64 21.63
C GLY A 366 -25.01 -32.01 22.77
N ASP A 367 -25.06 -32.67 23.94
CA ASP A 367 -25.78 -32.22 25.13
C ASP A 367 -24.99 -31.20 25.99
N LYS A 368 -23.72 -30.94 25.68
CA LYS A 368 -22.83 -30.07 26.48
C LYS A 368 -22.88 -28.59 26.10
N GLN A 369 -23.95 -28.15 25.43
CA GLN A 369 -24.07 -26.77 24.95
C GLN A 369 -23.92 -25.72 26.06
N SER A 370 -24.62 -25.90 27.19
CA SER A 370 -24.52 -24.99 28.35
C SER A 370 -23.13 -24.97 28.99
N VAL A 371 -22.35 -26.05 28.86
CA VAL A 371 -20.96 -26.13 29.32
C VAL A 371 -20.07 -25.28 28.42
N ARG A 372 -20.18 -25.45 27.09
CA ARG A 372 -19.47 -24.61 26.12
C ARG A 372 -19.82 -23.13 26.25
N ASP A 373 -21.07 -22.81 26.59
CA ASP A 373 -21.49 -21.43 26.90
C ASP A 373 -20.77 -20.84 28.12
N ASN A 374 -20.55 -21.62 29.17
CA ASN A 374 -19.76 -21.20 30.33
C ASN A 374 -18.26 -21.10 30.01
N GLU A 375 -17.73 -22.06 29.24
CA GLU A 375 -16.33 -22.11 28.83
C GLU A 375 -15.94 -20.94 27.92
N ALA A 376 -16.78 -20.60 26.94
CA ALA A 376 -16.56 -19.44 26.08
C ALA A 376 -16.50 -18.13 26.88
N ARG A 377 -17.33 -18.00 27.94
CA ARG A 377 -17.28 -16.85 28.86
C ARG A 377 -15.99 -16.81 29.67
N MET A 378 -15.52 -17.96 30.17
CA MET A 378 -14.26 -18.05 30.91
C MET A 378 -13.05 -17.77 30.02
N LEU A 379 -13.03 -18.31 28.79
CA LEU A 379 -12.06 -18.01 27.75
C LEU A 379 -11.99 -16.50 27.49
N ALA A 380 -13.12 -15.86 27.20
CA ALA A 380 -13.17 -14.42 26.94
C ALA A 380 -12.81 -13.56 28.17
N ALA A 381 -13.18 -14.00 29.38
CA ALA A 381 -12.78 -13.35 30.61
C ALA A 381 -11.27 -13.43 30.86
N GLU A 382 -10.64 -14.58 30.57
CA GLU A 382 -9.19 -14.76 30.77
C GLU A 382 -8.37 -14.04 29.70
N ILE A 383 -8.77 -14.06 28.43
CA ILE A 383 -8.16 -13.25 27.36
C ILE A 383 -8.19 -11.76 27.75
N ARG A 384 -9.29 -11.26 28.32
CA ARG A 384 -9.40 -9.88 28.82
C ARG A 384 -8.41 -9.56 29.95
N LYS A 385 -8.05 -10.52 30.81
CA LYS A 385 -7.06 -10.33 31.89
C LYS A 385 -5.62 -10.40 31.36
N VAL A 386 -5.33 -11.33 30.45
CA VAL A 386 -3.99 -11.58 29.90
C VAL A 386 -3.58 -10.51 28.88
N ASN A 387 -4.52 -10.07 28.04
CA ASN A 387 -4.34 -8.98 27.08
C ASN A 387 -5.24 -7.77 27.46
N PRO A 388 -4.92 -7.04 28.55
CA PRO A 388 -5.72 -5.90 28.98
C PRO A 388 -5.55 -4.70 28.04
N SER A 389 -4.36 -4.57 27.44
CA SER A 389 -4.02 -3.49 26.49
C SER A 389 -4.64 -3.68 25.11
N GLY A 390 -5.17 -4.86 24.78
CA GLY A 390 -5.83 -5.09 23.49
C GLY A 390 -4.88 -5.20 22.29
N LEU A 391 -3.63 -5.64 22.51
CA LEU A 391 -2.67 -5.93 21.44
C LEU A 391 -3.25 -6.93 20.43
N PRO A 392 -2.74 -6.96 19.18
CA PRO A 392 -3.12 -7.96 18.18
C PRO A 392 -3.07 -9.38 18.77
N ASP A 393 -4.11 -10.17 18.54
CA ASP A 393 -4.22 -11.51 19.10
C ASP A 393 -5.00 -12.51 18.26
N PHE A 394 -4.71 -13.79 18.49
CA PHE A 394 -5.34 -14.92 17.82
C PHE A 394 -5.86 -15.94 18.84
N VAL A 395 -7.01 -16.54 18.56
CA VAL A 395 -7.54 -17.68 19.33
C VAL A 395 -7.72 -18.88 18.42
N THR A 396 -6.97 -19.94 18.66
CA THR A 396 -7.08 -21.25 18.00
C THR A 396 -7.86 -22.22 18.89
N GLY A 397 -8.56 -23.18 18.30
CA GLY A 397 -9.11 -24.29 19.06
C GLY A 397 -10.07 -25.18 18.29
N ASP A 398 -10.26 -26.39 18.83
CA ASP A 398 -11.48 -27.17 18.64
C ASP A 398 -12.52 -26.67 19.66
N PHE A 399 -13.59 -26.07 19.16
CA PHE A 399 -14.66 -25.51 19.98
C PHE A 399 -15.84 -26.48 20.17
N ASN A 400 -15.80 -27.68 19.57
CA ASN A 400 -16.86 -28.68 19.62
C ASN A 400 -18.27 -28.12 19.26
N ALA A 401 -18.29 -27.04 18.48
CA ALA A 401 -19.48 -26.29 18.11
C ALA A 401 -19.25 -25.58 16.77
N SER A 402 -20.18 -25.76 15.82
CA SER A 402 -20.10 -25.12 14.51
C SER A 402 -20.09 -23.60 14.63
N ALA A 403 -19.15 -22.94 13.94
CA ALA A 403 -19.05 -21.49 13.89
C ALA A 403 -20.33 -20.83 13.34
N SER A 404 -21.16 -20.30 14.24
CA SER A 404 -22.35 -19.49 13.90
C SER A 404 -22.33 -18.18 14.71
N LYS A 405 -23.15 -17.20 14.33
CA LYS A 405 -23.27 -15.93 15.08
C LYS A 405 -23.82 -16.09 16.50
N THR A 406 -24.53 -17.18 16.77
CA THR A 406 -25.09 -17.49 18.11
C THR A 406 -24.24 -18.50 18.88
N ALA A 407 -23.26 -19.15 18.23
CA ALA A 407 -22.33 -20.07 18.87
C ALA A 407 -21.56 -19.32 19.98
N PRO A 408 -21.35 -19.93 21.16
CA PRO A 408 -20.91 -19.16 22.32
C PRO A 408 -19.52 -18.57 22.15
N GLN A 409 -18.61 -19.30 21.53
CA GLN A 409 -17.26 -18.80 21.24
C GLN A 409 -17.30 -17.56 20.33
N THR A 410 -18.09 -17.58 19.24
CA THR A 410 -18.25 -16.42 18.35
C THR A 410 -18.85 -15.23 19.08
N ARG A 411 -19.85 -15.47 19.93
CA ARG A 411 -20.54 -14.42 20.71
C ARG A 411 -19.60 -13.77 21.72
N GLU A 412 -18.96 -14.56 22.57
CA GLU A 412 -18.14 -14.06 23.68
C GLU A 412 -16.80 -13.48 23.18
N LEU A 413 -16.18 -14.06 22.13
CA LEU A 413 -15.00 -13.49 21.48
C LEU A 413 -15.35 -12.24 20.65
N GLY A 414 -16.52 -12.19 20.02
CA GLY A 414 -17.01 -11.00 19.30
C GLY A 414 -17.20 -9.79 20.22
N VAL A 415 -17.61 -10.00 21.48
CA VAL A 415 -17.64 -8.94 22.52
C VAL A 415 -16.24 -8.39 22.85
N LEU A 416 -15.18 -9.12 22.53
CA LEU A 416 -13.78 -8.67 22.65
C LEU A 416 -13.21 -8.10 21.35
N GLY A 417 -13.99 -7.99 20.28
CA GLY A 417 -13.53 -7.49 18.97
C GLY A 417 -12.91 -8.54 18.05
N PHE A 418 -12.96 -9.84 18.39
CA PHE A 418 -12.48 -10.88 17.48
C PHE A 418 -13.47 -11.14 16.34
N THR A 419 -12.93 -11.52 15.18
CA THR A 419 -13.69 -12.06 14.06
C THR A 419 -13.19 -13.46 13.70
N ASP A 420 -14.11 -14.36 13.33
CA ASP A 420 -13.78 -15.68 12.75
C ASP A 420 -13.02 -15.47 11.44
N THR A 421 -11.77 -15.96 11.36
CA THR A 421 -10.90 -15.72 10.21
C THR A 421 -11.46 -16.28 8.91
N TYR A 422 -12.21 -17.38 8.96
CA TYR A 422 -12.95 -17.90 7.80
C TYR A 422 -13.98 -16.89 7.27
N SER A 423 -14.64 -16.15 8.15
CA SER A 423 -15.61 -15.14 7.75
C SER A 423 -14.91 -13.90 7.16
N ALA A 424 -13.79 -13.49 7.76
CA ALA A 424 -13.04 -12.28 7.40
C ALA A 424 -12.06 -12.43 6.22
N ALA A 425 -11.57 -13.62 5.91
CA ALA A 425 -10.51 -13.81 4.91
C ALA A 425 -10.92 -13.33 3.51
N ALA A 426 -10.01 -12.64 2.84
CA ALA A 426 -10.19 -12.22 1.45
C ALA A 426 -10.24 -13.42 0.50
N ASP A 427 -9.25 -14.31 0.59
CA ASP A 427 -9.14 -15.53 -0.20
C ASP A 427 -9.33 -16.78 0.68
N LYS A 428 -9.98 -17.82 0.14
CA LYS A 428 -10.34 -19.05 0.88
C LYS A 428 -10.12 -20.30 0.04
N MET A 429 -9.57 -21.34 0.64
CA MET A 429 -9.35 -22.63 0.00
C MET A 429 -10.05 -23.76 0.80
N HIS A 430 -10.77 -24.61 0.07
CA HIS A 430 -11.66 -25.66 0.60
C HIS A 430 -12.72 -25.20 1.65
N PRO A 431 -13.36 -24.01 1.51
CA PRO A 431 -14.30 -23.47 2.50
C PRO A 431 -15.61 -24.26 2.67
N GLU A 432 -15.92 -25.18 1.75
CA GLU A 432 -17.11 -26.02 1.72
C GLU A 432 -17.01 -27.30 2.56
N MET A 433 -15.80 -27.63 3.04
CA MET A 433 -15.50 -28.89 3.71
C MET A 433 -15.68 -28.79 5.23
N LYS A 434 -16.12 -29.88 5.85
CA LYS A 434 -16.11 -30.04 7.31
C LYS A 434 -14.68 -30.02 7.83
N THR A 435 -14.49 -29.56 9.06
CA THR A 435 -13.17 -29.57 9.72
C THR A 435 -12.92 -30.88 10.49
N HIS A 436 -13.99 -31.54 10.94
CA HIS A 436 -13.94 -32.91 11.44
C HIS A 436 -14.29 -33.88 10.30
N ASN A 437 -13.29 -34.65 9.85
CA ASN A 437 -13.36 -35.62 8.77
C ASN A 437 -13.64 -37.06 9.25
N GLY A 438 -13.48 -37.37 10.54
CA GLY A 438 -13.84 -38.68 11.11
C GLY A 438 -12.98 -39.86 10.61
N TYR A 439 -11.74 -39.62 10.20
CA TYR A 439 -10.87 -40.55 9.44
C TYR A 439 -11.41 -40.95 8.06
N THR A 440 -12.43 -40.25 7.55
CA THR A 440 -13.03 -40.52 6.23
C THR A 440 -12.49 -39.57 5.15
N PRO A 441 -12.72 -39.88 3.87
CA PRO A 441 -12.61 -38.93 2.77
C PRO A 441 -13.24 -37.56 3.07
N PRO A 442 -12.67 -36.42 2.62
CA PRO A 442 -13.23 -35.10 2.88
C PRO A 442 -14.71 -35.00 2.51
N GLN A 443 -15.48 -34.40 3.41
CA GLN A 443 -16.93 -34.31 3.31
C GLN A 443 -17.34 -32.85 3.21
N VAL A 444 -18.11 -32.51 2.17
CA VAL A 444 -18.79 -31.22 2.07
C VAL A 444 -19.78 -31.09 3.23
N GLY A 445 -19.79 -29.94 3.91
CA GLY A 445 -20.73 -29.65 4.97
C GLY A 445 -20.37 -28.43 5.83
N SER A 446 -21.38 -27.84 6.48
CA SER A 446 -21.24 -26.63 7.30
C SER A 446 -20.69 -26.87 8.72
N SER A 447 -20.30 -28.10 9.06
CA SER A 447 -19.81 -28.46 10.40
C SER A 447 -18.32 -28.13 10.54
N ARG A 448 -18.03 -26.85 10.80
CA ARG A 448 -16.69 -26.37 11.17
C ARG A 448 -16.59 -26.21 12.68
N ILE A 449 -16.06 -27.19 13.39
CA ILE A 449 -15.89 -27.15 14.86
C ILE A 449 -14.52 -26.63 15.31
N ASP A 450 -13.55 -26.66 14.40
CA ASP A 450 -12.22 -26.08 14.54
C ASP A 450 -12.23 -24.67 13.97
N GLN A 451 -11.70 -23.70 14.72
CA GLN A 451 -11.68 -22.30 14.32
C GLN A 451 -10.35 -21.62 14.67
N VAL A 452 -10.05 -20.57 13.89
CA VAL A 452 -9.10 -19.52 14.27
C VAL A 452 -9.85 -18.19 14.25
N TYR A 453 -9.79 -17.45 15.35
CA TYR A 453 -10.28 -16.09 15.48
C TYR A 453 -9.09 -15.13 15.50
N ALA A 454 -9.22 -13.97 14.85
CA ALA A 454 -8.23 -12.88 14.89
C ALA A 454 -8.87 -11.64 15.53
N GLY A 455 -8.11 -10.91 16.34
CA GLY A 455 -8.58 -9.79 17.14
C GLY A 455 -7.46 -8.80 17.49
N GLY A 456 -7.84 -7.82 18.31
CA GLY A 456 -6.98 -6.75 18.79
C GLY A 456 -7.84 -5.52 19.06
N ARG A 457 -8.17 -5.28 20.34
CA ARG A 457 -9.12 -4.20 20.75
C ARG A 457 -8.63 -2.78 20.43
N THR A 458 -7.37 -2.61 20.06
CA THR A 458 -6.77 -1.33 19.69
C THR A 458 -6.19 -1.32 18.27
N SER A 459 -6.35 -2.39 17.49
CA SER A 459 -5.81 -2.50 16.13
C SER A 459 -6.92 -2.60 15.09
N ASP A 460 -7.35 -1.45 14.57
CA ASP A 460 -8.23 -1.37 13.38
C ASP A 460 -7.56 -1.92 12.10
N ASP A 461 -6.28 -2.30 12.20
CA ASP A 461 -5.38 -2.73 11.12
C ASP A 461 -5.28 -4.26 10.93
N MET A 462 -6.00 -5.09 11.72
CA MET A 462 -5.97 -6.55 11.58
C MET A 462 -6.70 -7.01 10.31
N ARG A 463 -5.94 -7.39 9.27
CA ARG A 463 -6.43 -7.95 8.01
C ARG A 463 -6.27 -9.48 8.02
N VAL A 464 -7.33 -10.21 7.66
CA VAL A 464 -7.20 -11.64 7.34
C VAL A 464 -7.00 -11.80 5.84
N ASP A 465 -5.80 -12.19 5.45
CA ASP A 465 -5.38 -12.27 4.05
C ASP A 465 -5.89 -13.54 3.37
N TYR A 466 -5.82 -14.68 4.08
CA TYR A 466 -6.09 -16.00 3.55
C TYR A 466 -6.62 -16.95 4.64
N TRP A 467 -7.46 -17.91 4.26
CA TRP A 467 -7.91 -19.00 5.12
C TRP A 467 -8.00 -20.31 4.33
N GLU A 468 -7.63 -21.42 4.94
CA GLU A 468 -7.68 -22.74 4.31
C GLU A 468 -8.05 -23.84 5.29
N ASN A 469 -8.88 -24.78 4.82
CA ASN A 469 -8.97 -26.11 5.41
C ASN A 469 -7.88 -27.02 4.80
N TRP A 470 -6.82 -27.30 5.56
CA TRP A 470 -5.72 -28.18 5.18
C TRP A 470 -6.14 -29.65 5.34
N MET A 471 -6.96 -30.10 4.40
CA MET A 471 -7.20 -31.51 4.16
C MET A 471 -5.89 -32.19 3.75
N ALA A 472 -5.72 -33.45 4.14
CA ALA A 472 -4.55 -34.25 3.78
C ALA A 472 -4.56 -34.67 2.30
N TYR A 473 -4.29 -33.73 1.38
CA TYR A 473 -4.51 -33.93 -0.06
C TYR A 473 -3.43 -33.26 -0.93
N GLY A 474 -2.71 -34.06 -1.72
CA GLY A 474 -1.66 -33.59 -2.64
C GLY A 474 -0.36 -34.39 -2.55
N ASN A 475 -0.14 -35.27 -3.53
CA ASN A 475 1.06 -36.08 -3.82
C ASN A 475 1.75 -36.92 -2.72
N GLN A 476 1.59 -36.70 -1.41
CA GLN A 476 2.21 -37.54 -0.35
C GLN A 476 1.37 -37.81 0.92
N ILE A 477 0.03 -37.66 0.88
CA ILE A 477 -0.84 -38.36 1.83
C ILE A 477 -1.88 -39.14 1.04
N ILE A 478 -1.99 -40.43 1.36
CA ILE A 478 -2.80 -41.40 0.62
C ILE A 478 -4.21 -41.42 1.22
N TRP A 479 -5.23 -41.52 0.36
CA TRP A 479 -6.60 -41.84 0.75
C TRP A 479 -6.64 -42.99 1.77
N GLY A 480 -7.23 -42.75 2.95
CA GLY A 480 -7.24 -43.72 4.05
C GLY A 480 -6.05 -43.64 5.02
N GLN A 481 -5.20 -42.60 4.92
CA GLN A 481 -4.13 -42.28 5.87
C GLN A 481 -4.24 -40.85 6.43
N GLN A 482 -5.49 -40.41 6.71
CA GLN A 482 -5.76 -39.24 7.55
C GLN A 482 -4.99 -39.40 8.89
N PRO A 483 -4.10 -38.47 9.28
CA PRO A 483 -3.33 -38.62 10.53
C PRO A 483 -4.12 -38.21 11.79
N SER A 484 -5.30 -37.62 11.61
CA SER A 484 -6.29 -37.27 12.63
C SER A 484 -7.69 -37.32 11.99
N ASP A 485 -8.73 -37.44 12.80
CA ASP A 485 -10.12 -37.22 12.40
C ASP A 485 -10.49 -35.73 12.22
N HIS A 486 -9.55 -34.81 12.46
CA HIS A 486 -9.68 -33.40 12.12
C HIS A 486 -8.70 -33.02 10.99
N ASP A 487 -9.09 -32.02 10.22
CA ASP A 487 -8.23 -31.31 9.28
C ASP A 487 -7.57 -30.12 10.01
N MET A 488 -6.40 -29.66 9.54
CA MET A 488 -5.76 -28.47 10.10
C MET A 488 -6.42 -27.20 9.55
N ILE A 489 -6.76 -26.25 10.40
CA ILE A 489 -7.29 -24.96 9.99
C ILE A 489 -6.17 -23.93 9.99
N TYR A 490 -5.91 -23.34 8.83
CA TYR A 490 -4.81 -22.39 8.61
C TYR A 490 -5.35 -21.03 8.20
N THR A 491 -4.70 -19.96 8.65
CA THR A 491 -4.96 -18.60 8.21
C THR A 491 -3.67 -17.80 8.13
N ARG A 492 -3.58 -16.88 7.17
CA ARG A 492 -2.59 -15.81 7.18
C ARG A 492 -3.30 -14.51 7.47
N ALA A 493 -2.83 -13.80 8.49
CA ALA A 493 -3.35 -12.51 8.88
C ALA A 493 -2.21 -11.53 9.14
N SER A 494 -2.49 -10.25 9.01
CA SER A 494 -1.49 -9.20 9.07
C SER A 494 -1.99 -7.97 9.83
N PHE A 495 -1.10 -7.32 10.57
CA PHE A 495 -1.38 -6.18 11.45
C PHE A 495 -0.18 -5.22 11.55
N LYS A 496 -0.35 -4.14 12.33
CA LYS A 496 0.64 -3.13 12.68
C LYS A 496 0.35 -2.61 14.10
#